data_AF-A0A961GDY1-F1
#
_entry.id   AF-A0A961GDY1-F1
#
_cell.length_a   1.000
_cell.length_b   1.000
_cell.length_c   1.000
_cell.angle_alpha   90.00
_cell.angle_beta   90.00
_cell.angle_gamma   90.00
#
_symmetry.space_group_name_H-M   'P 1'
#
loop_
_entity.id
_entity.type
_entity.pdbx_description
1 polymer ?
#
loop_
_entity_poly.entity_id
_entity_poly.type
_entity_poly.pdbx_seq_one_letter_code
_entity_poly.pdbx_strand_id
1 'polypeptide(L)'
;MASVFGSFGSSRRGALPGVPDSGDRRPRIDGYPVDRIPEVIAEARRGRRRRVTTIGEEVLARPCREVTRFGTPGLKALVDDLHATMAVCHGVGLAANQI
;
A
#
# COMPACT_ATOMS: atom_id res chain seq x y z
N MET A 1 31.39 -23.28 44.73
CA MET A 1 30.52 -23.45 43.55
C MET A 1 29.65 -22.22 43.39
N ALA A 2 30.09 -21.24 42.60
CA ALA A 2 29.30 -20.05 42.29
C ALA A 2 28.71 -20.20 40.88
N SER A 3 27.38 -20.06 40.81
CA SER A 3 26.56 -20.27 39.63
C SER A 3 26.85 -19.21 38.55
N VAL A 4 27.28 -19.65 37.37
CA VAL A 4 27.37 -18.85 36.15
C VAL A 4 25.97 -18.79 35.56
N PHE A 5 25.17 -17.79 35.97
CA PHE A 5 23.94 -17.46 35.27
C PHE A 5 24.31 -16.63 34.04
N GLY A 6 24.25 -17.26 32.87
CA GLY A 6 24.47 -16.64 31.58
C GLY A 6 23.58 -15.42 31.39
N SER A 7 24.21 -14.25 31.26
CA SER A 7 23.60 -13.08 30.66
C SER A 7 23.37 -13.38 29.19
N PHE A 8 22.13 -13.72 28.82
CA PHE A 8 21.71 -13.69 27.43
C PHE A 8 21.65 -12.23 26.99
N GLY A 9 22.80 -11.71 26.58
CA GLY A 9 22.89 -10.48 25.81
C GLY A 9 22.02 -10.65 24.56
N SER A 10 20.94 -9.88 24.47
CA SER A 10 20.18 -9.68 23.25
C SER A 10 21.12 -9.09 22.21
N SER A 11 21.80 -9.96 21.47
CA SER A 11 22.57 -9.61 20.29
C SER A 11 21.60 -8.94 19.32
N ARG A 12 21.71 -7.61 19.17
CA ARG A 12 21.04 -6.88 18.10
C ARG A 12 21.65 -7.40 16.80
N ARG A 13 21.01 -8.43 16.22
CA ARG A 13 21.24 -8.80 14.83
C ARG A 13 21.02 -7.54 14.02
N GLY A 14 22.08 -7.05 13.37
CA GLY A 14 22.02 -5.88 12.52
C GLY A 14 20.84 -5.98 11.57
N ALA A 15 20.03 -4.92 11.52
CA ALA A 15 18.88 -4.85 10.63
C ALA A 15 19.34 -5.07 9.19
N LEU A 16 18.73 -6.03 8.51
CA LEU A 16 18.88 -6.17 7.06
C LEU A 16 18.27 -4.92 6.41
N PRO A 17 18.93 -4.27 5.44
CA PRO A 17 18.38 -3.09 4.79
C PRO A 17 17.03 -3.45 4.13
N GLY A 18 15.97 -2.77 4.56
CA GLY A 18 14.61 -2.96 4.04
C GLY A 18 13.69 -3.86 4.86
N VAL A 19 14.19 -4.58 5.88
CA VAL A 19 13.31 -5.25 6.84
C VAL A 19 12.90 -4.22 7.88
N PRO A 20 11.60 -3.91 8.02
CA PRO A 20 11.15 -2.94 9.01
C PRO A 20 11.60 -3.39 10.40
N ASP A 21 12.21 -2.49 11.16
CA ASP A 21 12.42 -2.70 12.58
C ASP A 21 11.04 -3.00 13.19
N SER A 22 10.86 -4.21 13.72
CA SER A 22 9.60 -4.68 14.28
C SER A 22 9.08 -3.77 15.41
N GLY A 23 9.94 -2.89 15.95
CA GLY A 23 9.58 -1.86 16.91
C GLY A 23 9.03 -0.55 16.33
N ASP A 24 9.27 -0.23 15.04
CA ASP A 24 8.85 1.03 14.44
C ASP A 24 7.36 0.99 14.04
N ARG A 25 6.52 1.63 14.86
CA ARG A 25 5.07 1.71 14.70
C ARG A 25 4.59 2.90 13.88
N ARG A 26 5.49 3.68 13.27
CA ARG A 26 5.09 4.79 12.41
C ARG A 26 4.30 4.29 11.21
N PRO A 27 3.31 5.06 10.72
CA PRO A 27 2.62 4.72 9.49
C PRO A 27 3.58 4.69 8.30
N ARG A 28 3.21 3.97 7.24
CA ARG A 28 4.03 3.82 6.04
C ARG A 28 3.29 4.23 4.79
N ILE A 29 4.00 4.89 3.88
CA ILE A 29 3.55 5.18 2.52
C ILE A 29 4.58 4.54 1.59
N ASP A 30 4.12 3.68 0.68
CA ASP A 30 4.97 2.89 -0.22
C ASP A 30 6.09 2.11 0.50
N GLY A 31 5.81 1.67 1.74
CA GLY A 31 6.76 0.95 2.59
C GLY A 31 7.70 1.83 3.42
N TYR A 32 7.77 3.13 3.17
CA TYR A 32 8.62 4.07 3.90
C TYR A 32 7.91 4.65 5.13
N PRO A 33 8.56 4.70 6.31
CA PRO A 33 7.95 5.27 7.51
C PRO A 33 7.77 6.79 7.36
N VAL A 34 6.61 7.30 7.76
CA VAL A 34 6.27 8.73 7.77
C VAL A 34 5.72 9.11 9.14
N ASP A 35 5.87 10.38 9.54
CA ASP A 35 5.37 10.84 10.83
C ASP A 35 3.84 10.91 10.87
N ARG A 36 3.22 11.21 9.73
CA ARG A 36 1.76 11.30 9.57
C ARG A 36 1.34 10.95 8.14
N ILE A 37 0.20 10.26 8.03
CA ILE A 37 -0.45 10.02 6.73
C ILE A 37 -1.19 11.32 6.32
N PRO A 38 -0.96 11.85 5.11
CA PRO A 38 -1.70 12.99 4.61
C PRO A 38 -3.17 12.62 4.39
N GLU A 39 -4.08 13.57 4.56
CA GLU A 39 -5.50 13.35 4.28
C GLU A 39 -5.75 12.94 2.82
N VAL A 40 -4.98 13.52 1.89
CA VAL A 40 -5.00 13.18 0.47
C VAL A 40 -3.58 12.98 -0.03
N ILE A 41 -3.29 11.76 -0.50
CA ILE A 41 -2.00 11.39 -1.09
C ILE A 41 -1.77 12.06 -2.45
N ALA A 42 -0.50 12.17 -2.88
CA ALA A 42 -0.13 12.87 -4.10
C ALA A 42 -0.74 12.22 -5.35
N GLU A 43 -0.88 10.90 -5.35
CA GLU A 43 -1.46 10.06 -6.41
C GLU A 43 -2.91 10.45 -6.65
N ALA A 44 -3.69 10.58 -5.58
CA ALA A 44 -5.09 10.96 -5.64
C ALA A 44 -5.29 12.38 -6.19
N ARG A 45 -4.31 13.27 -6.04
CA ARG A 45 -4.38 14.63 -6.60
C ARG A 45 -4.15 14.67 -8.11
N ARG A 46 -3.44 13.69 -8.67
CA ARG A 46 -3.12 13.61 -10.11
C ARG A 46 -4.18 12.86 -10.91
N GLY A 47 -4.86 11.89 -10.28
CA GLY A 47 -5.83 11.03 -10.94
C GLY A 47 -7.15 11.70 -11.28
N ARG A 48 -7.90 11.05 -12.18
CA ARG A 48 -9.28 11.39 -12.53
C ARG A 48 -10.24 10.49 -11.75
N ARG A 49 -11.30 11.09 -11.23
CA ARG A 49 -12.39 10.37 -10.55
C ARG A 49 -13.18 9.57 -11.59
N ARG A 50 -13.44 8.30 -11.31
CA ARG A 50 -14.21 7.39 -12.16
C ARG A 50 -15.51 6.96 -11.49
N ARG A 51 -16.47 6.47 -12.27
CA ARG A 51 -17.70 5.87 -11.74
C ARG A 51 -17.35 4.53 -11.11
N VAL A 52 -17.74 4.32 -9.86
CA VAL A 52 -17.64 3.01 -9.23
C VAL A 52 -18.72 2.09 -9.78
N THR A 53 -18.32 0.91 -10.24
CA THR A 53 -19.25 -0.13 -10.73
C THR A 53 -20.07 -0.70 -9.58
N THR A 54 -21.29 -1.11 -9.88
CA THR A 54 -22.26 -1.62 -8.90
C THR A 54 -22.43 -3.13 -9.07
N ILE A 55 -22.86 -3.79 -7.99
CA ILE A 55 -23.19 -5.21 -7.98
C ILE A 55 -24.17 -5.54 -9.12
N GLY A 56 -23.90 -6.63 -9.84
CA GLY A 56 -24.67 -7.08 -11.00
C GLY A 56 -24.05 -6.70 -12.35
N GLU A 57 -23.09 -5.78 -12.37
CA GLU A 57 -22.36 -5.45 -13.60
C GLU A 57 -21.39 -6.58 -14.00
N GLU A 58 -21.41 -6.99 -15.27
CA GLU A 58 -20.61 -8.11 -15.81
C GLU A 58 -19.11 -7.98 -15.53
N VAL A 59 -18.59 -6.75 -15.48
CA VAL A 59 -17.18 -6.46 -15.21
C VAL A 59 -16.70 -6.95 -13.85
N LEU A 60 -17.60 -7.09 -12.87
CA LEU A 60 -17.31 -7.64 -11.55
C LEU A 60 -17.33 -9.18 -11.52
N ALA A 61 -17.89 -9.82 -12.56
CA ALA A 61 -17.97 -11.28 -12.68
C ALA A 61 -16.79 -11.90 -13.46
N ARG A 62 -15.91 -11.07 -14.05
CA ARG A 62 -14.74 -11.51 -14.82
C ARG A 62 -13.43 -11.22 -14.09
N PRO A 63 -12.42 -12.10 -14.21
CA PRO A 63 -11.06 -11.79 -13.74
C PRO A 63 -10.47 -10.58 -14.47
N CYS A 64 -9.68 -9.79 -13.74
CA CYS A 64 -8.86 -8.75 -14.37
C CYS A 64 -7.79 -9.40 -15.25
N ARG A 65 -7.45 -8.75 -16.37
CA ARG A 65 -6.28 -9.15 -17.17
C ARG A 65 -5.01 -8.94 -16.35
N GLU A 66 -4.08 -9.88 -16.45
CA GLU A 66 -2.76 -9.77 -15.84
C GLU A 66 -1.99 -8.54 -16.35
N VAL A 67 -1.30 -7.85 -15.44
CA VAL A 67 -0.40 -6.76 -15.78
C VAL A 67 0.97 -7.34 -16.13
N THR A 68 1.30 -7.36 -17.42
CA THR A 68 2.55 -7.96 -17.92
C THR A 68 3.71 -6.96 -18.06
N ARG A 69 3.44 -5.65 -17.97
CA ARG A 69 4.45 -4.59 -18.09
C ARG A 69 4.22 -3.47 -17.08
N PHE A 70 5.20 -3.26 -16.21
CA PHE A 70 5.22 -2.17 -15.23
C PHE A 70 5.85 -0.90 -15.79
N GLY A 71 5.61 0.23 -15.12
CA GLY A 71 6.18 1.54 -15.48
C GLY A 71 5.58 2.16 -16.75
N THR A 72 4.47 1.63 -17.27
CA THR A 72 3.80 2.23 -18.43
C THR A 72 3.02 3.48 -18.01
N PRO A 73 2.91 4.50 -18.88
CA PRO A 73 2.10 5.68 -18.60
C PRO A 73 0.63 5.32 -18.31
N GLY A 74 0.09 4.32 -19.02
CA GLY A 74 -1.29 3.85 -18.82
C GLY A 74 -1.50 3.20 -17.46
N LEU A 75 -0.58 2.35 -17.00
CA LEU A 75 -0.68 1.75 -15.67
C LEU A 75 -0.54 2.80 -14.56
N LYS A 76 0.38 3.76 -14.73
CA LYS A 76 0.51 4.87 -13.80
C LYS A 76 -0.78 5.69 -13.70
N ALA A 77 -1.39 6.03 -14.85
CA ALA A 77 -2.64 6.77 -14.88
C ALA A 77 -3.78 5.99 -14.20
N LEU A 78 -3.86 4.68 -14.40
CA LEU A 78 -4.85 3.83 -13.74
C LEU A 78 -4.68 3.85 -12.21
N VAL A 79 -3.45 3.74 -11.70
CA VAL A 79 -3.19 3.79 -10.25
C VAL A 79 -3.54 5.16 -9.67
N ASP A 80 -3.19 6.25 -10.38
CA ASP A 80 -3.57 7.60 -9.96
C ASP A 80 -5.13 7.74 -9.93
N ASP A 81 -5.85 7.22 -10.95
CA ASP A 81 -7.33 7.21 -11.01
C ASP A 81 -7.98 6.38 -9.88
N LEU A 82 -7.39 5.23 -9.53
CA LEU A 82 -7.86 4.39 -8.41
C LEU A 82 -7.78 5.16 -7.08
N HIS A 83 -6.64 5.81 -6.81
CA HIS A 83 -6.48 6.62 -5.60
C HIS A 83 -7.42 7.83 -5.58
N ALA A 84 -7.59 8.51 -6.72
CA ALA A 84 -8.48 9.66 -6.82
C ALA A 84 -9.95 9.28 -6.56
N THR A 85 -10.39 8.14 -7.10
CA THR A 85 -11.76 7.63 -6.91
C THR A 85 -11.98 7.14 -5.49
N MET A 86 -11.02 6.38 -4.92
CA MET A 86 -11.09 5.90 -3.54
C MET A 86 -11.22 7.07 -2.54
N ALA A 87 -10.44 8.15 -2.73
CA ALA A 87 -10.45 9.30 -1.85
C ALA A 87 -11.83 9.99 -1.79
N VAL A 88 -12.49 10.18 -2.93
CA VAL A 88 -13.82 10.83 -2.96
C VAL A 88 -14.95 9.93 -2.49
N CYS A 89 -14.76 8.62 -2.55
CA CYS A 89 -15.71 7.64 -2.02
C CYS A 89 -15.49 7.35 -0.53
N HIS A 90 -14.52 8.00 0.13
CA HIS A 90 -14.11 7.71 1.51
C HIS A 90 -13.82 6.21 1.75
N GLY A 91 -13.23 5.55 0.74
CA GLY A 91 -12.91 4.13 0.76
C GLY A 91 -11.54 3.82 1.35
N VAL A 92 -11.30 2.55 1.68
CA VAL A 92 -10.02 2.04 2.20
C VAL A 92 -9.23 1.18 1.20
N GLY A 93 -9.83 0.89 0.04
CA GLY A 93 -9.24 0.13 -1.05
C GLY A 93 -10.14 0.15 -2.29
N LEU A 94 -9.54 -0.04 -3.46
CA LEU A 94 -10.25 -0.08 -4.74
C LEU A 94 -9.50 -0.98 -5.74
N ALA A 95 -10.23 -1.78 -6.49
CA ALA A 95 -9.71 -2.66 -7.53
C ALA A 95 -9.96 -2.10 -8.93
N ALA A 96 -9.13 -2.49 -9.90
CA ALA A 96 -9.16 -1.94 -11.27
C ALA A 96 -10.51 -2.13 -11.98
N ASN A 97 -11.16 -3.28 -11.82
CA ASN A 97 -12.48 -3.55 -12.43
C ASN A 97 -13.65 -2.84 -11.72
N GLN A 98 -13.38 -2.12 -10.63
CA GLN A 98 -14.38 -1.27 -9.99
C GLN A 98 -14.51 0.11 -10.66
N ILE A 99 -13.66 0.45 -11.64
CA ILE A 99 -13.66 1.73 -12.36
C ILE A 99 -13.46 1.61 -13.87
#